data_AF-A0A921MJX8-F1
#
_entry.id   AF-A0A921MJX8-F1
#
_cell.length_a   1.000
_cell.length_b   1.000
_cell.length_c   1.000
_cell.angle_alpha   90.00
_cell.angle_beta   90.00
_cell.angle_gamma   90.00
#
_symmetry.space_group_name_H-M   'P 1'
#
loop_
_entity.id
_entity.type
_entity.pdbx_description
1 polymer ?
#
loop_
_entity_poly.entity_id
_entity_poly.type
_entity_poly.pdbx_seq_one_letter_code
_entity_poly.pdbx_strand_id
1 'polypeptide(L)' 'MTVTLTVTGSTVDSLTVEGAGETEAIGGAAITGFNETFAGYAGQDVSQVAEVDAVSGATLTSAAVQDALKDVLSQAAGE' A
#
# COMPACT_ATOMS: atom_id res chain seq x y z
N MET A 1 -1.70 8.82 -7.79
CA MET A 1 -1.59 7.47 -7.22
C MET A 1 -2.56 7.40 -6.07
N THR A 2 -3.27 6.28 -5.97
CA THR A 2 -4.37 6.09 -5.03
C THR A 2 -4.09 4.80 -4.28
N VAL A 3 -4.03 4.87 -2.95
CA VAL A 3 -3.95 3.69 -2.09
C VAL A 3 -5.34 3.49 -1.49
N THR A 4 -5.85 2.27 -1.61
CA THR A 4 -7.16 1.89 -1.11
C THR A 4 -6.95 0.81 -0.05
N LEU A 5 -7.28 1.13 1.20
CA LEU A 5 -7.24 0.21 2.33
C LEU A 5 -8.68 -0.04 2.81
N THR A 6 -9.10 -1.30 2.78
CA THR A 6 -10.37 -1.75 3.34
C THR A 6 -10.07 -2.51 4.62
N VAL A 7 -10.73 -2.12 5.71
CA VAL A 7 -10.57 -2.75 7.02
C VAL A 7 -11.94 -3.12 7.57
N THR A 8 -12.01 -4.30 8.21
CA THR A 8 -13.20 -4.76 8.93
C THR A 8 -12.83 -4.89 10.40
N GLY A 9 -13.27 -3.93 11.21
CA GLY A 9 -12.83 -3.81 12.61
C GLY A 9 -11.35 -3.44 12.68
N SER A 10 -10.50 -4.38 13.08
CA SER A 10 -9.04 -4.19 13.17
C SER A 10 -8.27 -5.00 12.11
N THR A 11 -9.00 -5.73 11.25
CA THR A 11 -8.41 -6.64 10.26
C THR A 11 -8.45 -6.01 8.88
N VAL A 12 -7.35 -6.14 8.14
CA VAL A 12 -7.25 -5.74 6.73
C VAL A 12 -8.06 -6.70 5.89
N ASP A 13 -9.05 -6.19 5.17
CA ASP A 13 -9.84 -6.98 4.21
C ASP A 13 -9.16 -6.97 2.84
N SER A 14 -8.76 -5.80 2.38
CA SER A 14 -8.04 -5.62 1.13
C SER A 14 -7.17 -4.37 1.18
N LEU A 15 -6.00 -4.43 0.56
CA LEU A 15 -5.11 -3.29 0.40
C LEU A 15 -4.57 -3.30 -1.03
N THR A 16 -4.83 -2.23 -1.76
CA THR A 16 -4.40 -2.10 -3.14
C THR A 16 -3.84 -0.71 -3.40
N VAL A 17 -2.94 -0.62 -4.38
CA VAL A 17 -2.42 0.66 -4.86
C VAL A 17 -2.53 0.76 -6.37
N GLU A 18 -2.97 1.91 -6.84
CA GLU A 18 -3.17 2.21 -8.26
C GLU A 18 -2.48 3.53 -8.63
N GLY A 19 -1.56 3.49 -9.58
CA GLY A 19 -0.85 4.66 -10.09
C GLY A 19 -1.09 4.86 -11.58
N ALA A 20 -2.27 5.40 -11.94
CA ALA A 20 -2.65 5.67 -13.33
C ALA A 20 -1.76 6.72 -14.08
N GLY A 21 -0.70 7.22 -13.44
CA GLY A 21 0.23 8.20 -14.02
C GLY A 21 1.70 7.78 -13.94
N GLU A 22 1.98 6.52 -13.61
CA GLU A 22 3.35 6.02 -13.48
C GLU A 22 3.89 5.41 -14.77
N THR A 23 5.21 5.51 -14.95
CA THR A 23 5.91 4.81 -16.05
C THR A 23 5.81 3.31 -15.82
N GLU A 24 5.12 2.61 -16.71
CA GLU A 24 4.80 1.18 -16.61
C GLU A 24 6.02 0.31 -16.28
N ALA A 25 7.18 0.63 -16.87
CA ALA A 25 8.42 -0.12 -16.67
C ALA A 25 9.05 -0.01 -15.26
N ILE A 26 8.78 1.06 -14.50
CA ILE A 26 9.40 1.29 -13.18
C ILE A 26 8.33 1.44 -12.10
N GLY A 27 7.42 2.39 -12.24
CA GLY A 27 6.35 2.61 -11.28
C GLY A 27 5.26 1.54 -11.37
N GLY A 28 4.92 1.08 -12.59
CA GLY A 28 4.02 -0.06 -12.76
C GLY A 28 4.55 -1.34 -12.11
N ALA A 29 5.83 -1.66 -12.32
CA ALA A 29 6.48 -2.79 -11.67
C ALA A 29 6.51 -2.66 -10.13
N ALA A 30 6.73 -1.45 -9.60
CA ALA A 30 6.68 -1.19 -8.17
C ALA A 30 5.26 -1.38 -7.61
N ILE A 31 4.24 -0.83 -8.27
CA ILE A 31 2.82 -1.01 -7.93
C ILE A 31 2.46 -2.49 -7.87
N THR A 32 2.90 -3.30 -8.84
CA THR A 32 2.66 -4.75 -8.82
C THR A 32 3.29 -5.40 -7.60
N GLY A 33 4.57 -5.11 -7.30
CA GLY A 33 5.25 -5.64 -6.12
C GLY A 33 4.59 -5.22 -4.80
N PHE A 34 4.10 -3.98 -4.72
CA PHE A 34 3.31 -3.51 -3.58
C PHE A 34 2.00 -4.30 -3.45
N ASN A 35 1.21 -4.45 -4.51
CA ASN A 35 -0.04 -5.21 -4.46
C ASN A 35 0.19 -6.69 -4.09
N GLU A 36 1.28 -7.32 -4.53
CA GLU A 36 1.65 -8.68 -4.10
C GLU A 36 1.95 -8.74 -2.60
N THR A 37 2.71 -7.76 -2.09
CA THR A 37 3.00 -7.65 -0.66
C THR A 37 1.72 -7.41 0.14
N PHE A 38 0.84 -6.54 -0.36
CA PHE A 38 -0.42 -6.18 0.27
C PHE A 38 -1.41 -7.34 0.33
N ALA A 39 -1.44 -8.18 -0.70
CA ALA A 39 -2.24 -9.41 -0.67
C ALA A 39 -1.82 -10.33 0.49
N GLY A 40 -0.55 -10.29 0.92
CA GLY A 40 -0.07 -11.01 2.10
C GLY A 40 -0.57 -10.44 3.44
N TYR A 41 -0.98 -9.17 3.47
CA TYR A 41 -1.55 -8.55 4.66
C TYR A 41 -3.06 -8.73 4.77
N ALA A 42 -3.75 -9.22 3.74
CA ALA A 42 -5.18 -9.52 3.83
C ALA A 42 -5.43 -10.56 4.94
N GLY A 43 -6.30 -10.21 5.88
CA GLY A 43 -6.57 -11.00 7.09
C GLY A 43 -5.60 -10.76 8.26
N GLN A 44 -4.59 -9.89 8.10
CA GLN A 44 -3.72 -9.44 9.19
C GLN A 44 -4.30 -8.20 9.88
N ASP A 45 -3.80 -7.91 11.08
CA ASP A 45 -4.13 -6.67 11.77
C ASP A 45 -3.55 -5.45 11.03
N VAL A 46 -4.27 -4.34 11.01
CA VAL A 46 -3.83 -3.09 10.37
C VAL A 46 -2.46 -2.63 10.84
N SER A 47 -2.09 -2.95 12.08
CA SER A 47 -0.79 -2.62 12.65
C SER A 47 0.39 -3.30 11.93
N GLN A 48 0.16 -4.44 11.27
CA GLN A 48 1.19 -5.19 10.53
C GLN A 48 1.51 -4.58 9.15
N VAL A 49 0.61 -3.74 8.64
CA VAL A 49 0.71 -3.15 7.30
C VAL A 49 1.71 -1.98 7.27
N ALA A 50 2.06 -1.41 8.42
CA ALA A 50 2.94 -0.25 8.51
C ALA A 50 4.38 -0.51 8.00
N GLU A 51 4.78 -1.78 7.85
CA GLU A 51 6.13 -2.21 7.52
C GLU A 51 6.28 -2.66 6.06
N VAL A 52 5.74 -1.88 5.12
CA VAL A 52 5.87 -2.16 3.69
C VAL A 52 7.25 -1.72 3.17
N ASP A 53 7.96 -2.68 2.58
CA ASP A 53 9.32 -2.49 2.06
C ASP A 53 9.35 -1.63 0.78
N ALA A 54 10.43 -0.90 0.56
CA ALA A 54 10.56 0.00 -0.59
C ALA A 54 11.07 -0.77 -1.82
N VAL A 55 10.47 -0.52 -2.98
CA VAL A 55 10.90 -1.19 -4.22
C VAL A 55 12.14 -0.49 -4.78
N SER A 56 13.23 -1.25 -4.91
CA SER A 56 14.49 -0.77 -5.48
C SER A 56 14.30 -0.36 -6.95
N GLY A 57 14.65 0.89 -7.29
CA GLY A 57 14.47 1.45 -8.64
C GLY A 57 13.25 2.38 -8.78
N ALA A 58 12.33 2.38 -7.82
CA ALA A 58 11.11 3.20 -7.83
C ALA A 58 10.99 4.02 -6.54
N THR A 59 12.04 4.78 -6.19
CA THR A 59 12.13 5.51 -4.91
C THR A 59 11.01 6.54 -4.74
N LEU A 60 10.66 7.30 -5.80
CA LEU A 60 9.55 8.27 -5.76
C LEU A 60 8.20 7.58 -5.55
N THR A 61 7.95 6.50 -6.28
CA THR A 61 6.75 5.67 -6.15
C THR A 61 6.63 5.12 -4.74
N SER A 62 7.70 4.48 -4.25
CA SER A 62 7.74 3.84 -2.93
C SER A 62 7.46 4.83 -1.82
N ALA A 63 8.07 6.02 -1.87
CA ALA A 63 7.81 7.07 -0.90
C ALA A 63 6.34 7.51 -0.92
N ALA A 64 5.76 7.70 -2.11
CA ALA A 64 4.37 8.10 -2.24
C ALA A 64 3.38 6.98 -1.82
N VAL A 65 3.71 5.71 -2.02
CA VAL A 65 2.89 4.57 -1.56
C VAL A 65 2.94 4.50 -0.05
N GLN A 66 4.13 4.59 0.55
CA GLN A 66 4.31 4.55 2.00
C GLN A 66 3.63 5.73 2.71
N ASP A 67 3.67 6.92 2.13
CA ASP A 67 3.00 8.11 2.66
C ASP A 67 1.48 7.96 2.62
N ALA A 68 0.93 7.60 1.45
CA ALA A 68 -0.50 7.35 1.30
C ALA A 68 -0.98 6.17 2.16
N LEU A 69 -0.17 5.12 2.29
CA LEU A 69 -0.46 3.97 3.15
C LEU A 69 -0.53 4.38 4.62
N LYS A 70 0.42 5.20 5.10
CA LYS A 70 0.38 5.74 6.46
C LYS A 70 -0.87 6.57 6.71
N ASP A 71 -1.27 7.39 5.73
CA ASP A 71 -2.46 8.23 5.84
C ASP A 71 -3.73 7.36 5.96
N VAL A 72 -3.92 6.38 5.08
CA VAL A 72 -5.08 5.48 5.14
C VAL A 72 -5.06 4.58 6.38
N LEU A 73 -3.89 4.15 6.85
CA LEU A 73 -3.76 3.40 8.09
C LEU A 73 -4.12 4.26 9.30
N SER A 74 -3.71 5.53 9.30
CA SER A 74 -4.09 6.46 10.37
C SER A 74 -5.58 6.76 10.36
N GLN A 75 -6.23 6.80 9.19
CA GLN A 75 -7.68 6.89 9.08
C GLN A 75 -8.35 5.60 9.57
N ALA A 76 -7.86 4.44 9.13
CA ALA A 76 -8.40 3.14 9.50
C ALA A 76 -8.25 2.79 10.99
N ALA A 77 -7.17 3.23 11.64
CA ALA A 77 -6.92 3.01 13.07
C ALA A 77 -7.53 4.11 13.96
N GLY A 78 -8.07 5.18 13.38
CA GLY A 78 -8.38 6.44 14.04
C GLY A 78 -9.87 6.74 14.29
N GLU A 79 -10.79 5.81 14.01
CA GLU A 79 -12.24 5.98 14.23
C GLU A 79 -12.87 4.85 15.06
#